data_AF-A0A6S7I9H9-F1
#
_entry.id   AF-A0A6S7I9H9-F1
#
_cell.length_a   1.000
_cell.length_b   1.000
_cell.length_c   1.000
_cell.angle_alpha   90.00
_cell.angle_beta   90.00
_cell.angle_gamma   90.00
#
_symmetry.space_group_name_H-M   'P 1'
#
loop_
_entity.id
_entity.type
_entity.pdbx_description
1 polymer ?
#
loop_
_entity_poly.entity_id
_entity_poly.type
_entity_poly.pdbx_seq_one_letter_code
_entity_poly.pdbx_strand_id
1 'polypeptide(L)'
;MPPKLEVTALETKITQLKRAIGKTETIVNNRKEQAIVRHVDTIKETLSEINKLRREIEATKISEGVNDDEIDEWNSEIESVMESGDEAIEKLQEWLKTKEFRLEEIQHEQKAEREKQEQEKRIEFELKLHEAKIKMQAEAEVSVKPTSGKEEDEVSKLQAKLPKLQISEFNASYKDWPRFWNLYSETIHKSSIPAVSKFSYLKELLCEKARKTIEALPHTAEGYNRATAILKDRFGKECEIVKCFVKEIMELPHIPTANVKKIHEFHDKLAYCVQSLETLKKLDAVNGTVSMTLEKLPAIRGDLARNDTKWEDWTYIQLTEALQFWTRRNPLDSPKHDDTQKKREQPRGCFHTQQKGGAQPGTRKACVYCDKEEHRSSEYKS
;
A
#
# COMPACT_ATOMS: atom_id res chain seq x y z
N MET A 1 28.72 -5.94 57.64
CA MET A 1 29.65 -6.13 56.53
C MET A 1 28.89 -6.78 55.38
N PRO A 2 28.73 -6.11 54.21
CA PRO A 2 28.07 -6.72 53.05
C PRO A 2 28.75 -8.05 52.73
N PRO A 3 28.00 -9.08 52.28
CA PRO A 3 28.60 -10.37 51.99
C PRO A 3 29.70 -10.16 50.95
N LYS A 4 30.94 -10.50 51.29
CA LYS A 4 32.13 -10.29 50.43
C LYS A 4 31.95 -10.77 48.99
N LEU A 5 31.04 -11.73 48.78
CA LEU A 5 30.64 -12.25 47.47
C LEU A 5 29.92 -11.23 46.59
N GLU A 6 29.06 -10.37 47.14
CA GLU A 6 28.31 -9.38 46.36
C GLU A 6 29.21 -8.20 45.93
N VAL A 7 30.08 -7.74 46.82
CA VAL A 7 31.05 -6.67 46.51
C VAL A 7 32.02 -7.10 45.40
N THR A 8 32.54 -8.32 45.48
CA THR A 8 33.42 -8.89 44.45
C THR A 8 32.70 -9.13 43.11
N ALA A 9 31.40 -9.47 43.14
CA ALA A 9 30.59 -9.56 41.94
C ALA A 9 30.41 -8.18 41.26
N LEU A 10 30.15 -7.13 42.04
CA LEU A 10 30.04 -5.76 41.53
C LEU A 10 31.35 -5.28 40.89
N GLU A 11 32.48 -5.46 41.57
CA GLU A 11 33.81 -5.12 41.05
C GLU A 11 34.12 -5.86 39.73
N THR A 12 33.70 -7.12 39.63
CA THR A 12 33.83 -7.92 38.42
C THR A 12 33.04 -7.30 37.26
N LYS A 13 31.78 -6.89 37.50
CA LYS A 13 30.93 -6.25 36.48
C LYS A 13 31.45 -4.88 36.07
N ILE A 14 31.92 -4.06 37.02
CA ILE A 14 32.60 -2.79 36.74
C ILE A 14 33.83 -3.00 35.84
N THR A 15 34.61 -4.05 36.10
CA THR A 15 35.77 -4.40 35.25
C THR A 15 35.35 -4.85 33.86
N GLN A 16 34.26 -5.62 33.75
CA GLN A 16 33.69 -6.01 32.45
C GLN A 16 33.22 -4.79 31.65
N LEU A 17 32.55 -3.84 32.30
CA LEU A 17 32.10 -2.59 31.67
C LEU A 17 33.28 -1.77 31.15
N LYS A 18 34.31 -1.52 31.97
CA LYS A 18 35.52 -0.79 31.55
C LYS A 18 36.20 -1.44 30.33
N ARG A 19 36.26 -2.77 30.30
CA ARG A 19 36.78 -3.53 29.15
C ARG A 19 35.89 -3.39 27.91
N ALA A 20 34.57 -3.36 28.07
CA ALA A 20 33.64 -3.15 26.97
C ALA A 20 33.78 -1.74 26.39
N ILE A 21 33.83 -0.72 27.24
CA ILE A 21 34.06 0.69 26.85
C ILE A 21 35.37 0.81 26.06
N GLY A 22 36.46 0.20 26.54
CA GLY A 22 37.75 0.22 25.83
C GLY A 22 37.74 -0.42 24.43
N LYS A 23 36.75 -1.27 24.11
CA LYS A 23 36.59 -1.88 22.78
C LYS A 23 35.72 -1.05 21.84
N THR A 24 34.99 -0.05 22.34
CA THR A 24 34.01 0.74 21.58
C THR A 24 34.60 1.31 20.30
N GLU A 25 35.77 1.96 20.36
CA GLU A 25 36.41 2.57 19.20
C GLU A 25 36.83 1.52 18.14
N THR A 26 37.35 0.37 18.58
CA THR A 26 37.72 -0.72 17.66
C THR A 26 36.51 -1.30 16.93
N ILE A 27 35.35 -1.35 17.60
CA ILE A 27 34.10 -1.88 17.03
C ILE A 27 33.50 -0.90 16.03
N VAL A 28 33.52 0.40 16.34
CA VAL A 28 33.12 1.47 15.41
C VAL A 28 34.00 1.46 14.15
N ASN A 29 35.32 1.34 14.32
CA ASN A 29 36.27 1.31 13.19
C ASN A 29 36.09 0.11 12.27
N ASN A 30 35.60 -1.03 12.78
CA ASN A 30 35.28 -2.20 11.97
C ASN A 30 34.03 -2.02 11.09
N ARG A 31 33.26 -0.93 11.26
CA ARG A 31 32.09 -0.52 10.44
C ARG A 31 31.00 -1.58 10.25
N LYS A 32 30.97 -2.60 11.11
CA LYS A 32 29.94 -3.66 11.09
C LYS A 32 28.80 -3.26 12.01
N GLU A 33 27.68 -2.86 11.42
CA GLU A 33 26.48 -2.42 12.13
C GLU A 33 25.99 -3.43 13.17
N GLN A 34 25.87 -4.71 12.78
CA GLN A 34 25.48 -5.79 13.68
C GLN A 34 26.48 -6.01 14.82
N ALA A 35 27.76 -5.66 14.65
CA ALA A 35 28.75 -5.73 15.72
C ALA A 35 28.57 -4.56 16.70
N ILE A 36 28.25 -3.36 16.19
CA ILE A 36 27.96 -2.17 17.00
C ILE A 36 26.68 -2.37 17.82
N VAL A 37 25.61 -2.89 17.21
CA VAL A 37 24.35 -3.20 17.91
C VAL A 37 24.59 -4.19 19.06
N ARG A 38 25.26 -5.32 18.80
CA ARG A 38 25.60 -6.29 19.85
C ARG A 38 26.45 -5.68 20.97
N HIS A 39 27.35 -4.76 20.63
CA HIS A 39 28.21 -4.09 21.61
C HIS A 39 27.40 -3.12 22.48
N VAL A 40 26.47 -2.36 21.89
CA VAL A 40 25.50 -1.53 22.65
C VAL A 40 24.71 -2.39 23.62
N ASP A 41 24.16 -3.52 23.17
CA ASP A 41 23.37 -4.42 24.02
C ASP A 41 24.21 -4.98 25.16
N THR A 42 25.47 -5.35 24.89
CA THR A 42 26.41 -5.84 25.91
C THR A 42 26.68 -4.80 26.99
N ILE A 43 26.90 -3.54 26.60
CA ILE A 43 27.16 -2.45 27.55
C ILE A 43 25.89 -2.17 28.37
N LYS A 44 24.70 -2.13 27.75
CA LYS A 44 23.42 -1.93 28.45
C LYS A 44 23.13 -3.02 29.47
N GLU A 45 23.34 -4.27 29.10
CA GLU A 45 23.14 -5.41 30.00
C GLU A 45 24.10 -5.32 31.20
N THR A 46 25.38 -5.02 30.93
CA THR A 46 26.38 -4.87 32.01
C THR A 46 26.03 -3.69 32.94
N LEU A 47 25.56 -2.56 32.41
CA LEU A 47 25.10 -1.42 33.22
C LEU A 47 23.89 -1.77 34.09
N SER A 48 22.94 -2.53 33.54
CA SER A 48 21.76 -3.00 34.29
C SER A 48 22.16 -3.91 35.45
N GLU A 49 23.09 -4.83 35.22
CA GLU A 49 23.63 -5.71 36.26
C GLU A 49 24.39 -4.94 37.35
N ILE A 50 25.21 -3.94 36.98
CA ILE A 50 25.91 -3.06 37.93
C ILE A 50 24.91 -2.31 38.80
N ASN A 51 23.89 -1.69 38.20
CA ASN A 51 22.88 -0.95 38.95
C ASN A 51 22.10 -1.85 39.93
N LYS A 52 21.79 -3.08 39.51
CA LYS A 52 21.13 -4.06 40.38
C LYS A 52 22.00 -4.41 41.59
N LEU A 53 23.26 -4.79 41.37
CA LEU A 53 24.20 -5.12 42.44
C LEU A 53 24.49 -3.92 43.35
N ARG A 54 24.58 -2.71 42.78
CA ARG A 54 24.73 -1.46 43.53
C ARG A 54 23.59 -1.30 44.54
N ARG A 55 22.34 -1.41 44.10
CA ARG A 55 21.15 -1.25 44.96
C ARG A 55 21.06 -2.32 46.04
N GLU A 56 21.45 -3.56 45.73
CA GLU A 56 21.49 -4.65 46.70
C GLU A 56 22.53 -4.36 47.79
N ILE A 57 23.75 -3.97 47.41
CA ILE A 57 24.82 -3.63 48.36
C ILE A 57 24.45 -2.38 49.17
N GLU A 58 23.89 -1.35 48.53
CA GLU A 58 23.39 -0.13 49.18
C GLU A 58 22.37 -0.47 50.27
N ALA A 59 21.37 -1.30 49.97
CA ALA A 59 20.38 -1.76 50.94
C ALA A 59 21.03 -2.49 52.13
N THR A 60 22.07 -3.31 51.89
CA THR A 60 22.82 -3.94 52.99
C THR A 60 23.58 -2.93 53.84
N LYS A 61 24.27 -1.95 53.23
CA LYS A 61 25.00 -0.90 53.96
C LYS A 61 24.07 -0.05 54.84
N ILE A 62 22.89 0.29 54.34
CA ILE A 62 21.85 1.00 55.10
C ILE A 62 21.39 0.15 56.30
N SER A 63 21.13 -1.15 56.09
CA SER A 63 20.67 -2.04 57.17
C SER A 63 21.71 -2.23 58.28
N GLU A 64 22.98 -2.05 57.96
CA GLU A 64 24.12 -2.17 58.87
C GLU A 64 24.45 -0.86 59.59
N GLY A 65 23.76 0.24 59.26
CA GLY A 65 23.98 1.56 59.87
C GLY A 65 25.32 2.20 59.48
N VAL A 66 25.81 1.93 58.27
CA VAL A 66 26.95 2.67 57.69
C VAL A 66 26.56 4.14 57.54
N ASN A 67 27.52 5.06 57.72
CA ASN A 67 27.26 6.49 57.60
C ASN A 67 26.76 6.84 56.18
N ASP A 68 25.72 7.66 56.08
CA ASP A 68 25.11 8.09 54.81
C ASP A 68 26.15 8.74 53.89
N ASP A 69 27.07 9.55 54.44
CA ASP A 69 28.14 10.19 53.65
C ASP A 69 29.06 9.16 52.96
N GLU A 70 29.37 8.04 53.63
CA GLU A 70 30.21 6.97 53.06
C GLU A 70 29.45 6.16 51.99
N ILE A 71 28.12 6.07 52.11
CA ILE A 71 27.26 5.43 51.12
C ILE A 71 27.18 6.32 49.87
N ASP A 72 27.02 7.63 50.05
CA ASP A 72 26.92 8.61 48.98
C ASP A 72 28.23 8.74 48.18
N GLU A 73 29.38 8.76 48.86
CA GLU A 73 30.69 8.77 48.19
C GLU A 73 30.87 7.51 47.32
N TRP A 74 30.56 6.34 47.87
CA TRP A 74 30.63 5.07 47.15
C TRP A 74 29.64 4.98 45.97
N ASN A 75 28.41 5.49 46.14
CA ASN A 75 27.42 5.55 45.07
C ASN A 75 27.90 6.46 43.92
N SER A 76 28.47 7.61 44.27
CA SER A 76 29.01 8.58 43.30
C SER A 76 30.13 7.99 42.45
N GLU A 77 31.02 7.19 43.03
CA GLU A 77 32.07 6.49 42.29
C GLU A 77 31.49 5.51 41.25
N ILE A 78 30.42 4.78 41.61
CA ILE A 78 29.78 3.81 40.71
C ILE A 78 29.01 4.54 39.61
N GLU A 79 28.30 5.61 39.95
CA GLU A 79 27.56 6.43 38.99
C GLU A 79 28.50 7.03 37.95
N SER A 80 29.66 7.56 38.35
CA SER A 80 30.69 8.04 37.42
C SER A 80 31.15 6.96 36.42
N VAL A 81 31.30 5.71 36.86
CA VAL A 81 31.63 4.61 35.96
C VAL A 81 30.46 4.28 35.02
N MET A 82 29.22 4.30 35.53
CA MET A 82 28.04 4.04 34.70
C MET A 82 27.86 5.11 33.63
N GLU A 83 28.07 6.39 33.96
CA GLU A 83 28.05 7.51 33.01
C GLU A 83 29.02 7.29 31.85
N SER A 84 30.23 6.79 32.12
CA SER A 84 31.19 6.45 31.06
C SER A 84 30.71 5.34 30.11
N GLY A 85 29.86 4.43 30.62
CA GLY A 85 29.19 3.41 29.82
C GLY A 85 28.07 3.98 28.95
N ASP A 86 27.28 4.89 29.51
CA ASP A 86 26.21 5.60 28.79
C ASP A 86 26.78 6.48 27.67
N GLU A 87 27.88 7.20 27.93
CA GLU A 87 28.58 8.00 26.90
C GLU A 87 29.09 7.12 25.75
N ALA A 88 29.57 5.90 26.06
CA ALA A 88 29.99 4.94 25.05
C ALA A 88 28.80 4.43 24.21
N ILE A 89 27.64 4.19 24.83
CA ILE A 89 26.40 3.83 24.12
C ILE A 89 25.96 4.96 23.20
N GLU A 90 25.97 6.20 23.68
CA GLU A 90 25.58 7.37 22.89
C GLU A 90 26.44 7.51 21.63
N LYS A 91 27.77 7.39 21.76
CA LYS A 91 28.71 7.39 20.63
C LYS A 91 28.39 6.30 19.59
N LEU A 92 28.08 5.08 20.04
CA LEU A 92 27.73 3.96 19.16
C LEU A 92 26.39 4.18 18.45
N GLN A 93 25.38 4.69 19.16
CA GLN A 93 24.07 4.97 18.60
C GLN A 93 24.10 6.14 17.61
N GLU A 94 24.90 7.16 17.88
CA GLU A 94 25.08 8.30 16.95
C GLU A 94 25.73 7.85 15.64
N TRP A 95 26.68 6.91 15.72
CA TRP A 95 27.26 6.30 14.53
C TRP A 95 26.21 5.55 13.70
N LEU A 96 25.32 4.78 14.35
CA LEU A 96 24.24 4.06 13.67
C LEU A 96 23.28 5.02 12.97
N LYS A 97 22.82 6.06 13.66
CA LYS A 97 21.94 7.11 13.10
C LYS A 97 22.58 7.83 11.91
N THR A 98 23.85 8.22 12.03
CA THR A 98 24.59 8.88 10.96
C THR A 98 24.66 8.01 9.70
N LYS A 99 24.81 6.70 9.88
CA LYS A 99 24.84 5.75 8.76
C LYS A 99 23.47 5.62 8.10
N GLU A 100 22.39 5.54 8.87
CA GLU A 100 21.02 5.48 8.34
C GLU A 100 20.70 6.72 7.50
N PHE A 101 20.99 7.91 8.01
CA PHE A 101 20.78 9.17 7.28
C PHE A 101 21.54 9.20 5.93
N ARG A 102 22.80 8.76 5.92
CA ARG A 102 23.59 8.69 4.68
C ARG A 102 23.02 7.71 3.66
N LEU A 103 22.43 6.59 4.12
CA LEU A 103 21.77 5.63 3.22
C LEU A 103 20.51 6.23 2.61
N GLU A 104 19.72 6.96 3.40
CA GLU A 104 18.54 7.69 2.93
C GLU A 104 18.90 8.78 1.92
N GLU A 105 19.96 9.54 2.17
CA GLU A 105 20.49 10.57 1.26
C GLU A 105 20.87 9.98 -0.10
N ILE A 106 21.65 8.89 -0.11
CA ILE A 106 22.04 8.18 -1.34
C ILE A 106 20.80 7.67 -2.09
N GLN A 107 19.81 7.11 -1.38
CA GLN A 107 18.59 6.62 -2.01
C GLN A 107 17.76 7.75 -2.64
N HIS A 108 17.69 8.90 -1.97
CA HIS A 108 17.00 10.08 -2.47
C HIS A 108 17.70 10.64 -3.72
N GLU A 109 19.03 10.76 -3.71
CA GLU A 109 19.81 11.17 -4.89
C GLU A 109 19.61 10.21 -6.07
N GLN A 110 19.68 8.90 -5.84
CA GLN A 110 19.45 7.89 -6.89
C GLN A 110 18.02 7.95 -7.46
N LYS A 111 17.04 8.32 -6.65
CA LYS A 111 15.66 8.51 -7.11
C LYS A 111 15.55 9.76 -7.99
N ALA A 112 16.10 10.88 -7.54
CA ALA A 112 16.11 12.13 -8.30
C ALA A 112 16.82 11.98 -9.66
N GLU A 113 17.95 11.27 -9.70
CA GLU A 113 18.68 11.00 -10.94
C GLU A 113 17.88 10.11 -11.90
N ARG A 114 17.17 9.09 -11.39
CA ARG A 114 16.27 8.27 -12.22
C ARG A 114 15.13 9.09 -12.81
N GLU A 115 14.51 9.95 -12.02
CA GLU A 115 13.44 10.84 -12.48
C GLU A 115 13.96 11.81 -13.56
N LYS A 116 15.16 12.37 -13.37
CA LYS A 116 15.82 13.23 -14.36
C LYS A 116 16.11 12.48 -15.67
N GLN A 117 16.65 11.27 -15.60
CA GLN A 117 16.91 10.44 -16.78
C GLN A 117 15.62 10.06 -17.53
N GLU A 118 14.53 9.82 -16.81
CA GLU A 118 13.22 9.58 -17.44
C GLU A 118 12.69 10.84 -18.15
N GLN A 119 12.83 12.01 -17.51
CA GLN A 119 12.48 13.29 -18.12
C GLN A 119 13.31 13.58 -19.38
N GLU A 120 14.63 13.37 -19.34
CA GLU A 120 15.51 13.54 -20.49
C GLU A 120 15.11 12.62 -21.65
N LYS A 121 14.82 11.34 -21.37
CA LYS A 121 14.32 10.39 -22.40
C LYS A 121 12.98 10.82 -22.99
N ARG A 122 12.07 11.39 -22.19
CA ARG A 122 10.80 11.93 -22.68
C ARG A 122 11.02 13.11 -23.62
N ILE A 123 11.88 14.06 -23.23
CA ILE A 123 12.24 15.21 -24.07
C ILE A 123 12.92 14.75 -25.36
N GLU A 124 13.85 13.80 -25.29
CA GLU A 124 14.53 13.24 -26.46
C GLU A 124 13.53 12.57 -27.43
N PHE A 125 12.59 11.81 -26.89
CA PHE A 125 11.53 11.18 -27.69
C PHE A 125 10.63 12.23 -28.36
N GLU A 126 10.24 13.29 -27.64
CA GLU A 126 9.46 14.40 -28.18
C GLU A 126 10.20 15.15 -29.29
N LEU A 127 11.50 15.41 -29.11
CA LEU A 127 12.35 16.03 -30.12
C LEU A 127 12.48 15.16 -31.38
N LYS A 128 12.70 13.85 -31.23
CA LYS A 128 12.73 12.90 -32.35
C LYS A 128 11.40 12.86 -33.09
N LEU A 129 10.29 12.88 -32.36
CA LEU A 129 8.95 12.93 -32.95
C LEU A 129 8.73 14.24 -33.72
N HIS A 130 9.21 15.37 -33.19
CA HIS A 130 9.13 16.67 -33.86
C HIS A 130 9.99 16.71 -35.12
N GLU A 131 11.22 16.20 -35.07
CA GLU A 131 12.10 16.11 -36.24
C GLU A 131 11.49 15.23 -37.35
N ALA A 132 10.93 14.06 -36.99
CA ALA A 132 10.26 13.19 -37.93
C ALA A 132 9.04 13.87 -38.59
N LYS A 133 8.26 14.65 -37.82
CA LYS A 133 7.15 15.43 -38.35
C LYS A 133 7.62 16.48 -39.36
N ILE A 134 8.71 17.20 -39.07
CA ILE A 134 9.27 18.19 -40.00
C ILE A 134 9.75 17.52 -41.30
N LYS A 135 10.46 16.38 -41.21
CA LYS A 135 10.93 15.64 -42.40
C LYS A 135 9.76 15.19 -43.28
N MET A 136 8.71 14.61 -42.68
CA MET A 136 7.51 14.21 -43.42
C MET A 136 6.77 15.39 -44.05
N GLN A 137 6.75 16.57 -43.41
CA GLN A 137 6.15 17.78 -43.97
C GLN A 137 6.96 18.33 -45.15
N ALA A 138 8.29 18.36 -45.04
CA ALA A 138 9.17 18.77 -46.12
C ALA A 138 9.07 17.83 -47.34
N GLU A 139 8.96 16.52 -47.12
CA GLU A 139 8.73 15.54 -48.17
C GLU A 139 7.34 15.69 -48.83
N ALA A 140 6.33 16.11 -48.07
CA ALA A 140 4.99 16.40 -48.60
C ALA A 140 4.93 17.68 -49.45
N GLU A 141 5.72 18.70 -49.11
CA GLU A 141 5.80 19.97 -49.86
C GLU A 141 6.56 19.84 -51.20
N VAL A 142 7.49 18.89 -51.34
CA VAL A 142 8.22 18.65 -52.60
C VAL A 142 7.34 18.01 -53.70
N SER A 143 6.17 17.47 -53.36
CA SER A 143 5.25 16.81 -54.31
C SER A 143 4.16 17.72 -54.91
N VAL A 144 4.11 19.02 -54.61
CA VAL A 144 3.07 19.92 -55.14
C VAL A 144 3.68 21.09 -55.89
N LYS A 145 3.62 21.06 -57.23
CA LYS A 145 3.92 22.24 -58.08
C LYS A 145 2.80 23.29 -57.95
N PRO A 146 3.12 24.60 -58.02
CA PRO A 146 2.21 25.65 -57.63
C PRO A 146 1.36 26.17 -58.80
N THR A 147 0.10 26.49 -58.52
CA THR A 147 -0.69 27.46 -59.30
C THR A 147 -1.08 28.64 -58.40
N SER A 148 -0.79 29.82 -58.95
CA SER A 148 -0.85 31.17 -58.40
C SER A 148 -2.16 31.60 -57.72
N GLY A 149 -2.04 32.43 -56.67
CA GLY A 149 -3.02 33.49 -56.40
C GLY A 149 -3.28 33.88 -54.94
N LYS A 150 -2.50 34.87 -54.46
CA LYS A 150 -2.80 35.89 -53.43
C LYS A 150 -2.90 35.49 -51.95
N GLU A 151 -2.02 36.14 -51.19
CA GLU A 151 -1.99 36.41 -49.74
C GLU A 151 -3.37 36.92 -49.27
N GLU A 152 -3.89 36.62 -48.06
CA GLU A 152 -3.30 36.68 -46.72
C GLU A 152 -4.00 35.68 -45.76
N ASP A 153 -3.40 35.45 -44.59
CA ASP A 153 -3.89 34.69 -43.41
C ASP A 153 -3.98 33.15 -43.49
N GLU A 154 -2.92 32.46 -43.03
CA GLU A 154 -3.06 31.42 -41.98
C GLU A 154 -1.67 30.93 -41.51
N VAL A 155 -1.20 31.46 -40.39
CA VAL A 155 -0.23 30.73 -39.55
C VAL A 155 -1.04 29.75 -38.72
N SER A 156 -1.41 28.58 -39.26
CA SER A 156 -1.93 27.46 -38.47
C SER A 156 -2.11 26.16 -39.26
N LYS A 157 -1.48 25.09 -38.76
CA LYS A 157 -1.83 23.65 -38.90
C LYS A 157 -1.11 22.85 -40.00
N LEU A 158 -0.09 22.14 -39.54
CA LEU A 158 0.12 20.74 -39.92
C LEU A 158 0.07 19.86 -38.65
N GLN A 159 -1.13 19.75 -38.06
CA GLN A 159 -1.45 18.66 -37.13
C GLN A 159 -1.96 17.47 -37.95
N ALA A 160 -1.33 16.31 -37.76
CA ALA A 160 -1.83 15.04 -38.29
C ALA A 160 -3.33 14.90 -37.96
N LYS A 161 -4.17 14.63 -38.96
CA LYS A 161 -5.62 14.48 -38.79
C LYS A 161 -5.92 13.12 -38.13
N LEU A 162 -5.69 13.06 -36.82
CA LEU A 162 -6.35 12.09 -35.94
C LEU A 162 -7.87 12.27 -36.08
N PRO A 163 -8.68 11.20 -35.95
CA PRO A 163 -10.14 11.35 -35.83
C PRO A 163 -10.44 12.43 -34.79
N LYS A 164 -11.33 13.39 -35.14
CA LYS A 164 -11.65 14.50 -34.24
C LYS A 164 -12.11 13.93 -32.90
N LEU A 165 -11.32 14.17 -31.85
CA LEU A 165 -11.67 13.77 -30.48
C LEU A 165 -12.98 14.47 -30.11
N GLN A 166 -14.07 13.72 -30.03
CA GLN A 166 -15.34 14.24 -29.52
C GLN A 166 -15.25 14.30 -28.00
N ILE A 167 -15.39 15.49 -27.46
CA ILE A 167 -15.50 15.70 -26.02
C ILE A 167 -16.88 15.20 -25.61
N SER A 168 -16.92 14.13 -24.82
CA SER A 168 -18.19 13.68 -24.24
C SER A 168 -18.65 14.66 -23.16
N GLU A 169 -19.97 14.83 -23.08
CA GLU A 169 -20.63 15.73 -22.14
C GLU A 169 -20.21 15.48 -20.69
N PHE A 170 -20.02 16.57 -19.93
CA PHE A 170 -19.73 16.50 -18.51
C PHE A 170 -20.99 16.14 -17.72
N ASN A 171 -20.93 15.05 -16.97
CA ASN A 171 -22.07 14.53 -16.20
C ASN A 171 -22.28 15.19 -14.82
N ALA A 172 -21.58 16.29 -14.51
CA ALA A 172 -21.62 16.96 -13.21
C ALA A 172 -21.16 16.11 -12.01
N SER A 173 -20.40 15.03 -12.26
CA SER A 173 -19.74 14.22 -11.22
C SER A 173 -18.35 14.76 -10.93
N TYR A 174 -17.99 14.82 -9.65
CA TYR A 174 -16.62 15.16 -9.21
C TYR A 174 -15.58 14.21 -9.82
N LYS A 175 -15.88 12.91 -9.91
CA LYS A 175 -14.97 11.91 -10.49
C LYS A 175 -14.69 12.14 -11.98
N ASP A 176 -15.68 12.66 -12.70
CA ASP A 176 -15.57 12.91 -14.15
C ASP A 176 -14.90 14.25 -14.46
N TRP A 177 -14.81 15.15 -13.48
CA TRP A 177 -14.29 16.50 -13.68
C TRP A 177 -12.85 16.52 -14.21
N PRO A 178 -11.88 15.75 -13.66
CA PRO A 178 -10.52 15.72 -14.21
C PRO A 178 -10.47 15.33 -15.68
N ARG A 179 -11.23 14.30 -16.07
CA ARG A 179 -11.33 13.86 -17.46
C ARG A 179 -11.88 14.98 -18.35
N PHE A 180 -13.02 15.54 -17.97
CA PHE A 180 -13.69 16.59 -18.74
C PHE A 180 -12.82 17.84 -18.84
N TRP A 181 -12.35 18.38 -17.72
CA TRP A 181 -11.61 19.64 -17.69
C TRP A 181 -10.28 19.52 -18.43
N ASN A 182 -9.54 18.41 -18.28
CA ASN A 182 -8.29 18.23 -19.00
C ASN A 182 -8.53 18.14 -20.51
N LEU A 183 -9.52 17.36 -20.95
CA LEU A 183 -9.84 17.23 -22.37
C LEU A 183 -10.35 18.56 -22.97
N TYR A 184 -11.29 19.23 -22.29
CA TYR A 184 -11.79 20.55 -22.68
C TYR A 184 -10.68 21.60 -22.69
N SER A 185 -9.75 21.53 -21.73
CA SER A 185 -8.66 22.48 -21.61
C SER A 185 -7.72 22.42 -22.80
N GLU A 186 -7.24 21.21 -23.14
CA GLU A 186 -6.31 21.00 -24.25
C GLU A 186 -6.95 21.28 -25.62
N THR A 187 -8.22 20.93 -25.80
CA THR A 187 -8.88 21.03 -27.11
C THR A 187 -9.48 22.41 -27.37
N ILE A 188 -10.12 23.02 -26.35
CA ILE A 188 -10.91 24.24 -26.51
C ILE A 188 -10.29 25.38 -25.69
N HIS A 189 -10.06 25.22 -24.39
CA HIS A 189 -9.65 26.35 -23.52
C HIS A 189 -8.34 27.01 -23.98
N LYS A 190 -7.31 26.19 -24.28
CA LYS A 190 -5.98 26.63 -24.74
C LYS A 190 -5.91 26.98 -26.23
N SER A 191 -6.95 26.66 -27.00
CA SER A 191 -6.99 26.98 -28.43
C SER A 191 -7.10 28.50 -28.66
N SER A 192 -6.77 28.96 -29.87
CA SER A 192 -6.91 30.37 -30.27
C SER A 192 -8.38 30.80 -30.54
N ILE A 193 -9.37 29.98 -30.18
CA ILE A 193 -10.79 30.30 -30.39
C ILE A 193 -11.20 31.52 -29.54
N PRO A 194 -12.03 32.44 -30.06
CA PRO A 194 -12.55 33.57 -29.27
C PRO A 194 -13.29 33.10 -28.00
N ALA A 195 -13.15 33.84 -26.90
CA ALA A 195 -13.74 33.48 -25.61
C ALA A 195 -15.27 33.29 -25.65
N VAL A 196 -15.97 34.09 -26.46
CA VAL A 196 -17.42 33.97 -26.66
C VAL A 196 -17.77 32.63 -27.31
N SER A 197 -17.05 32.25 -28.37
CA SER A 197 -17.23 30.95 -29.04
C SER A 197 -16.86 29.78 -28.11
N LYS A 198 -15.79 29.90 -27.32
CA LYS A 198 -15.46 28.93 -26.26
C LYS A 198 -16.61 28.77 -25.27
N PHE A 199 -17.32 29.84 -24.95
CA PHE A 199 -18.46 29.78 -24.04
C PHE A 199 -19.64 29.00 -24.63
N SER A 200 -19.90 29.11 -25.93
CA SER A 200 -20.93 28.31 -26.61
C SER A 200 -20.61 26.83 -26.50
N TYR A 201 -19.37 26.44 -26.85
CA TYR A 201 -18.94 25.05 -26.73
C TYR A 201 -18.99 24.55 -25.29
N LEU A 202 -18.57 25.38 -24.32
CA LEU A 202 -18.68 25.02 -22.91
C LEU A 202 -20.14 24.74 -22.51
N LYS A 203 -21.10 25.57 -22.92
CA LYS A 203 -22.52 25.36 -22.58
C LYS A 203 -23.11 24.09 -23.21
N GLU A 204 -22.66 23.71 -24.41
CA GLU A 204 -23.11 22.49 -25.11
C GLU A 204 -22.49 21.21 -24.54
N LEU A 205 -21.29 21.29 -23.97
CA LEU A 205 -20.57 20.15 -23.41
C LEU A 205 -20.87 19.91 -21.92
N LEU A 206 -21.81 20.65 -21.33
CA LEU A 206 -22.24 20.51 -19.95
C LEU A 206 -23.65 19.93 -19.89
N CYS A 207 -23.84 18.91 -19.05
CA CYS A 207 -25.18 18.45 -18.71
C CYS A 207 -26.00 19.55 -18.06
N GLU A 208 -27.32 19.37 -18.07
CA GLU A 208 -28.28 20.33 -17.53
C GLU A 208 -27.93 20.81 -16.12
N LYS A 209 -27.49 19.89 -15.25
CA LYS A 209 -27.11 20.21 -13.86
C LYS A 209 -25.91 21.16 -13.77
N ALA A 210 -24.86 20.94 -14.56
CA ALA A 210 -23.69 21.82 -14.59
C ALA A 210 -23.98 23.12 -15.36
N ARG A 211 -24.81 23.05 -16.41
CA ARG A 211 -25.19 24.22 -17.21
C ARG A 211 -25.98 25.26 -16.40
N LYS A 212 -26.91 24.81 -15.54
CA LYS A 212 -27.67 25.68 -14.62
C LYS A 212 -26.78 26.56 -13.73
N THR A 213 -25.54 26.14 -13.45
CA THR A 213 -24.64 26.89 -12.56
C THR A 213 -24.02 28.12 -13.22
N ILE A 214 -24.06 28.20 -14.56
CA ILE A 214 -23.46 29.26 -15.37
C ILE A 214 -24.47 29.93 -16.31
N GLU A 215 -25.74 29.51 -16.26
CA GLU A 215 -26.79 29.93 -17.19
C GLU A 215 -27.10 31.43 -17.09
N ALA A 216 -27.05 31.98 -15.88
CA ALA A 216 -27.29 33.40 -15.61
C ALA A 216 -26.17 34.34 -16.11
N LEU A 217 -25.04 33.80 -16.58
CA LEU A 217 -23.92 34.62 -17.03
C LEU A 217 -24.15 35.15 -18.46
N PRO A 218 -23.84 36.44 -18.70
CA PRO A 218 -23.99 37.04 -20.02
C PRO A 218 -23.05 36.34 -21.00
N HIS A 219 -23.48 36.16 -22.25
CA HIS A 219 -22.70 35.50 -23.30
C HIS A 219 -21.58 36.39 -23.84
N THR A 220 -20.63 36.73 -22.98
CA THR A 220 -19.50 37.63 -23.24
C THR A 220 -18.19 36.96 -22.83
N ALA A 221 -17.04 37.56 -23.20
CA ALA A 221 -15.73 37.06 -22.80
C ALA A 221 -15.55 37.04 -21.26
N GLU A 222 -16.08 38.04 -20.56
CA GLU A 222 -16.10 38.08 -19.10
C GLU A 222 -16.97 36.95 -18.52
N GLY A 223 -18.14 36.74 -19.12
CA GLY A 223 -19.04 35.64 -18.76
C GLY A 223 -18.38 34.27 -18.89
N TYR A 224 -17.59 34.05 -19.94
CA TYR A 224 -16.79 32.82 -20.11
C TYR A 224 -15.77 32.62 -18.98
N ASN A 225 -14.97 33.66 -18.68
CA ASN A 225 -13.96 33.58 -17.62
C ASN A 225 -14.61 33.26 -16.27
N ARG A 226 -15.72 33.94 -15.96
CA ARG A 226 -16.50 33.69 -14.75
C ARG A 226 -17.13 32.29 -14.73
N ALA A 227 -17.62 31.79 -15.86
CA ALA A 227 -18.17 30.44 -15.98
C ALA A 227 -17.11 29.38 -15.65
N THR A 228 -15.91 29.49 -16.23
CA THR A 228 -14.82 28.54 -15.96
C THR A 228 -14.37 28.58 -14.49
N ALA A 229 -14.33 29.76 -13.88
CA ALA A 229 -14.01 29.90 -12.46
C ALA A 229 -15.08 29.22 -11.57
N ILE A 230 -16.36 29.44 -11.84
CA ILE A 230 -17.47 28.82 -11.10
C ILE A 230 -17.43 27.30 -11.22
N LEU A 231 -17.20 26.76 -12.43
CA LEU A 231 -17.16 25.31 -12.63
C LEU A 231 -15.95 24.68 -11.94
N LYS A 232 -14.76 25.32 -12.01
CA LYS A 232 -13.56 24.88 -11.28
C LYS A 232 -13.77 24.91 -9.78
N ASP A 233 -14.34 25.99 -9.24
CA ASP A 233 -14.65 26.06 -7.82
C ASP A 233 -15.67 24.98 -7.46
N ARG A 234 -16.74 24.81 -8.22
CA ARG A 234 -17.82 23.89 -7.82
C ARG A 234 -17.49 22.40 -7.98
N PHE A 235 -16.76 22.02 -9.03
CA PHE A 235 -16.53 20.63 -9.42
C PHE A 235 -15.05 20.21 -9.37
N GLY A 236 -14.12 21.18 -9.41
CA GLY A 236 -12.68 20.96 -9.38
C GLY A 236 -12.05 20.90 -8.00
N LYS A 237 -12.85 20.80 -6.93
CA LYS A 237 -12.34 20.63 -5.57
C LYS A 237 -11.75 19.23 -5.42
N GLU A 238 -10.43 19.14 -5.42
CA GLU A 238 -9.70 17.89 -5.25
C GLU A 238 -10.18 17.10 -4.02
N CYS A 239 -10.44 17.76 -2.90
CA CYS A 239 -10.98 17.12 -1.69
C CYS A 239 -12.31 16.40 -1.94
N GLU A 240 -13.22 16.95 -2.75
CA GLU A 240 -14.51 16.32 -3.08
C GLU A 240 -14.33 15.14 -4.04
N ILE A 241 -13.36 15.24 -4.96
CA ILE A 241 -12.99 14.15 -5.86
C ILE A 241 -12.45 12.96 -5.05
N VAL A 242 -11.52 13.23 -4.13
CA VAL A 242 -10.95 12.22 -3.21
C VAL A 242 -12.05 11.57 -2.37
N LYS A 243 -12.91 12.38 -1.74
CA LYS A 243 -14.06 11.87 -0.95
C LYS A 243 -14.95 10.93 -1.76
N CYS A 244 -15.16 11.21 -3.04
CA CYS A 244 -15.97 10.36 -3.91
C CYS A 244 -15.35 8.96 -4.10
N PHE A 245 -14.03 8.87 -4.29
CA PHE A 245 -13.34 7.57 -4.43
C PHE A 245 -13.26 6.82 -3.09
N VAL A 246 -12.95 7.53 -2.00
CA VAL A 246 -12.95 6.94 -0.64
C VAL A 246 -14.32 6.37 -0.31
N LYS A 247 -15.39 7.12 -0.60
CA LYS A 247 -16.76 6.65 -0.39
C LYS A 247 -17.07 5.37 -1.17
N GLU A 248 -16.62 5.27 -2.43
CA GLU A 248 -16.83 4.04 -3.22
C GLU A 248 -16.13 2.82 -2.63
N ILE A 249 -14.89 2.99 -2.13
CA ILE A 249 -14.17 1.91 -1.42
C ILE A 249 -14.96 1.48 -0.17
N MET A 250 -15.46 2.45 0.60
CA MET A 250 -16.25 2.20 1.80
C MET A 250 -17.60 1.55 1.50
N GLU A 251 -18.19 1.80 0.34
CA GLU A 251 -19.47 1.23 -0.10
C GLU A 251 -19.32 -0.11 -0.85
N LEU A 252 -18.08 -0.61 -1.03
CA LEU A 252 -17.87 -1.95 -1.61
C LEU A 252 -18.67 -3.02 -0.83
N PRO A 253 -19.28 -4.00 -1.53
CA PRO A 253 -20.18 -4.96 -0.90
C PRO A 253 -19.44 -5.99 -0.05
N HIS A 254 -20.07 -6.43 1.04
CA HIS A 254 -19.64 -7.62 1.77
C HIS A 254 -20.01 -8.89 0.97
N ILE A 255 -19.02 -9.75 0.71
CA ILE A 255 -19.15 -10.96 -0.10
C ILE A 255 -18.77 -12.17 0.78
N PRO A 256 -19.75 -12.81 1.45
CA PRO A 256 -19.50 -13.89 2.41
C PRO A 256 -19.14 -15.24 1.76
N THR A 257 -19.29 -15.36 0.44
CA THR A 257 -19.09 -16.59 -0.33
C THR A 257 -17.95 -16.39 -1.34
N ALA A 258 -17.24 -17.45 -1.72
CA ALA A 258 -16.22 -17.41 -2.78
C ALA A 258 -16.84 -17.31 -4.20
N ASN A 259 -17.73 -16.34 -4.42
CA ASN A 259 -18.37 -16.08 -5.71
C ASN A 259 -17.40 -15.33 -6.61
N VAL A 260 -16.80 -16.06 -7.55
CA VAL A 260 -15.77 -15.55 -8.48
C VAL A 260 -16.22 -14.27 -9.17
N LYS A 261 -17.42 -14.25 -9.77
CA LYS A 261 -17.93 -13.08 -10.49
C LYS A 261 -18.00 -11.83 -9.61
N LYS A 262 -18.56 -11.95 -8.42
CA LYS A 262 -18.67 -10.82 -7.48
C LYS A 262 -17.30 -10.34 -7.00
N ILE A 263 -16.33 -11.24 -6.85
CA ILE A 263 -14.97 -10.89 -6.43
C ILE A 263 -14.22 -10.16 -7.55
N HIS A 264 -14.40 -10.56 -8.83
CA HIS A 264 -13.90 -9.80 -9.97
C HIS A 264 -14.50 -8.38 -10.00
N GLU A 265 -15.83 -8.26 -9.86
CA GLU A 265 -16.50 -6.94 -9.80
C GLU A 265 -16.02 -6.08 -8.61
N PHE A 266 -15.72 -6.71 -7.46
CA PHE A 266 -15.14 -6.04 -6.30
C PHE A 266 -13.73 -5.54 -6.58
N HIS A 267 -12.87 -6.40 -7.15
CA HIS A 267 -11.51 -6.06 -7.53
C HIS A 267 -11.49 -4.91 -8.53
N ASP A 268 -12.31 -4.94 -9.59
CA ASP A 268 -12.30 -3.93 -10.64
C ASP A 268 -12.68 -2.54 -10.09
N LYS A 269 -13.69 -2.49 -9.20
CA LYS A 269 -14.09 -1.25 -8.53
C LYS A 269 -13.01 -0.75 -7.57
N LEU A 270 -12.42 -1.64 -6.78
CA LEU A 270 -11.35 -1.28 -5.86
C LEU A 270 -10.14 -0.75 -6.63
N ALA A 271 -9.67 -1.47 -7.64
CA ALA A 271 -8.53 -1.11 -8.48
C ALA A 271 -8.74 0.26 -9.16
N TYR A 272 -9.94 0.51 -9.70
CA TYR A 272 -10.29 1.82 -10.27
C TYR A 272 -10.15 2.97 -9.26
N CYS A 273 -10.64 2.77 -8.02
CA CYS A 273 -10.53 3.78 -6.97
C CYS A 273 -9.08 3.98 -6.53
N VAL A 274 -8.34 2.89 -6.34
CA VAL A 274 -6.93 2.91 -5.90
C VAL A 274 -6.06 3.61 -6.94
N GLN A 275 -6.19 3.27 -8.21
CA GLN A 275 -5.46 3.91 -9.31
C GLN A 275 -5.76 5.42 -9.38
N SER A 276 -7.02 5.82 -9.17
CA SER A 276 -7.42 7.23 -9.17
C SER A 276 -6.82 7.98 -7.98
N LEU A 277 -6.85 7.40 -6.79
CA LEU A 277 -6.26 8.01 -5.58
C LEU A 277 -4.73 8.06 -5.61
N GLU A 278 -4.09 7.06 -6.22
CA GLU A 278 -2.63 7.05 -6.45
C GLU A 278 -2.22 8.16 -7.42
N THR A 279 -2.95 8.33 -8.52
CA THR A 279 -2.72 9.42 -9.49
C THR A 279 -2.85 10.80 -8.84
N LEU A 280 -3.79 10.94 -7.89
CA LEU A 280 -3.97 12.16 -7.11
C LEU A 280 -2.95 12.32 -5.96
N LYS A 281 -2.08 11.32 -5.71
CA LYS A 281 -1.15 11.26 -4.58
C LYS A 281 -1.84 11.38 -3.21
N LYS A 282 -3.02 10.75 -3.09
CA LYS A 282 -3.85 10.75 -1.86
C LYS A 282 -4.13 9.37 -1.31
N LEU A 283 -3.52 8.32 -1.86
CA LEU A 283 -3.73 6.95 -1.44
C LEU A 283 -3.32 6.70 0.02
N ASP A 284 -2.20 7.29 0.46
CA ASP A 284 -1.66 7.13 1.82
C ASP A 284 -2.65 7.54 2.91
N ALA A 285 -3.45 8.58 2.65
CA ALA A 285 -4.46 9.07 3.59
C ALA A 285 -5.61 8.07 3.84
N VAL A 286 -5.77 7.06 2.98
CA VAL A 286 -6.88 6.11 3.02
C VAL A 286 -6.42 4.73 3.50
N ASN A 287 -5.12 4.43 3.46
CA ASN A 287 -4.56 3.10 3.76
C ASN A 287 -4.94 2.55 5.14
N GLY A 288 -5.23 3.39 6.14
CA GLY A 288 -5.72 2.93 7.45
C GLY A 288 -7.05 2.15 7.43
N THR A 289 -7.71 2.06 6.28
CA THR A 289 -9.02 1.41 6.11
C THR A 289 -8.94 0.09 5.33
N VAL A 290 -7.73 -0.35 4.96
CA VAL A 290 -7.48 -1.57 4.19
C VAL A 290 -8.01 -2.81 4.92
N SER A 291 -7.79 -2.92 6.23
CA SER A 291 -8.28 -4.05 7.03
C SER A 291 -9.80 -4.18 6.98
N MET A 292 -10.53 -3.05 7.04
CA MET A 292 -11.99 -3.03 6.91
C MET A 292 -12.45 -3.47 5.52
N THR A 293 -11.70 -3.10 4.48
CA THR A 293 -12.00 -3.52 3.10
C THR A 293 -11.72 -5.00 2.90
N LEU A 294 -10.64 -5.54 3.51
CA LEU A 294 -10.32 -6.97 3.48
C LEU A 294 -11.37 -7.81 4.22
N GLU A 295 -11.94 -7.32 5.32
CA GLU A 295 -13.03 -7.97 6.07
C GLU A 295 -14.32 -8.17 5.26
N LYS A 296 -14.49 -7.43 4.16
CA LYS A 296 -15.61 -7.63 3.24
C LYS A 296 -15.51 -8.93 2.44
N LEU A 297 -14.38 -9.63 2.49
CA LEU A 297 -14.08 -10.83 1.69
C LEU A 297 -13.70 -12.04 2.57
N PRO A 298 -14.51 -12.42 3.58
CA PRO A 298 -14.13 -13.46 4.54
C PRO A 298 -13.87 -14.82 3.90
N ALA A 299 -14.56 -15.16 2.81
CA ALA A 299 -14.42 -16.45 2.13
C ALA A 299 -13.05 -16.67 1.47
N ILE A 300 -12.37 -15.59 1.08
CA ILE A 300 -11.08 -15.65 0.37
C ILE A 300 -9.95 -14.96 1.13
N ARG A 301 -10.23 -14.33 2.28
CA ARG A 301 -9.22 -13.65 3.10
C ARG A 301 -8.02 -14.56 3.39
N GLY A 302 -8.27 -15.82 3.74
CA GLY A 302 -7.22 -16.81 3.98
C GLY A 302 -6.41 -17.19 2.73
N ASP A 303 -6.99 -17.09 1.52
CA ASP A 303 -6.26 -17.30 0.26
C ASP A 303 -5.43 -16.08 -0.13
N LEU A 304 -5.92 -14.87 0.16
CA LEU A 304 -5.23 -13.62 -0.11
C LEU A 304 -4.00 -13.47 0.78
N ALA A 305 -4.15 -13.64 2.10
CA ALA A 305 -3.11 -13.37 3.08
C ALA A 305 -2.16 -14.55 3.37
N ARG A 306 -2.38 -15.74 2.78
CA ARG A 306 -1.65 -16.98 3.12
C ARG A 306 -0.13 -16.84 3.08
N ASN A 307 0.38 -16.05 2.14
CA ASN A 307 1.80 -15.99 1.81
C ASN A 307 2.51 -14.77 2.40
N ASP A 308 1.81 -13.92 3.14
CA ASP A 308 2.38 -12.70 3.72
C ASP A 308 2.05 -12.62 5.22
N THR A 309 3.08 -12.76 6.06
CA THR A 309 2.92 -12.67 7.52
C THR A 309 2.66 -11.26 8.01
N LYS A 310 2.83 -10.23 7.16
CA LYS A 310 2.60 -8.81 7.47
C LYS A 310 1.33 -8.27 6.82
N TRP A 311 0.34 -9.14 6.58
CA TRP A 311 -0.92 -8.75 5.94
C TRP A 311 -1.71 -7.69 6.73
N GLU A 312 -1.44 -7.55 8.03
CA GLU A 312 -2.04 -6.53 8.90
C GLU A 312 -1.57 -5.11 8.55
N ASP A 313 -0.38 -4.97 7.97
CA ASP A 313 0.23 -3.69 7.58
C ASP A 313 0.02 -3.39 6.08
N TRP A 314 -0.87 -4.12 5.40
CA TRP A 314 -1.10 -3.92 3.98
C TRP A 314 -1.65 -2.52 3.66
N THR A 315 -1.14 -1.95 2.56
CA THR A 315 -1.76 -0.79 1.90
C THR A 315 -2.76 -1.27 0.86
N TYR A 316 -3.51 -0.33 0.28
CA TYR A 316 -4.40 -0.63 -0.84
C TYR A 316 -3.68 -1.17 -2.07
N ILE A 317 -2.38 -0.90 -2.23
CA ILE A 317 -1.56 -1.46 -3.31
C ILE A 317 -1.46 -2.98 -3.12
N GLN A 318 -0.99 -3.44 -1.96
CA GLN A 318 -0.85 -4.88 -1.69
C GLN A 318 -2.20 -5.60 -1.74
N LEU A 319 -3.27 -5.02 -1.18
CA LEU A 319 -4.60 -5.63 -1.24
C LEU A 319 -5.08 -5.80 -2.69
N THR A 320 -4.89 -4.78 -3.53
CA THR A 320 -5.31 -4.82 -4.93
C THR A 320 -4.48 -5.84 -5.71
N GLU A 321 -3.17 -5.92 -5.50
CA GLU A 321 -2.30 -6.93 -6.11
C GLU A 321 -2.69 -8.35 -5.68
N ALA A 322 -2.93 -8.59 -4.39
CA ALA A 322 -3.36 -9.88 -3.88
C ALA A 322 -4.69 -10.32 -4.54
N LEU A 323 -5.64 -9.39 -4.67
CA LEU A 323 -6.90 -9.64 -5.38
C LEU A 323 -6.68 -9.88 -6.87
N GLN A 324 -5.78 -9.16 -7.52
CA GLN A 324 -5.43 -9.38 -8.92
C GLN A 324 -4.86 -10.78 -9.15
N PHE A 325 -3.99 -11.27 -8.26
CA PHE A 325 -3.48 -12.63 -8.33
C PHE A 325 -4.60 -13.66 -8.10
N TRP A 326 -5.51 -13.39 -7.16
CA TRP A 326 -6.65 -14.26 -6.92
C TRP A 326 -7.58 -14.33 -8.14
N THR A 327 -7.92 -13.20 -8.77
CA THR A 327 -8.79 -13.16 -9.97
C THR A 327 -8.15 -13.84 -11.16
N ARG A 328 -6.83 -13.73 -11.35
CA ARG A 328 -6.08 -14.48 -12.37
C ARG A 328 -6.11 -15.99 -12.15
N ARG A 329 -6.04 -16.44 -10.90
CA ARG A 329 -6.14 -17.86 -10.54
C ARG A 329 -7.56 -18.41 -10.67
N ASN A 330 -8.56 -17.54 -10.69
CA ASN A 330 -9.98 -17.88 -10.75
C ASN A 330 -10.65 -17.16 -11.95
N PRO A 331 -10.38 -17.56 -13.19
CA PRO A 331 -10.96 -16.92 -14.37
C PRO A 331 -12.49 -17.11 -14.43
N LEU A 332 -13.21 -16.12 -14.98
CA LEU A 332 -14.67 -16.16 -15.13
C LEU A 332 -15.13 -17.25 -16.10
N ASP A 333 -14.34 -17.47 -17.15
CA ASP A 333 -14.55 -18.51 -18.15
C ASP A 333 -13.42 -19.54 -18.01
N SER A 334 -13.62 -20.55 -17.17
CA SER A 334 -12.89 -21.79 -17.40
C SER A 334 -13.37 -22.33 -18.75
N PRO A 335 -12.47 -22.73 -19.68
CA PRO A 335 -12.89 -23.49 -20.85
C PRO A 335 -13.73 -24.64 -20.32
N LYS A 336 -14.98 -24.75 -20.77
CA LYS A 336 -15.79 -25.93 -20.52
C LYS A 336 -14.99 -27.11 -21.09
N HIS A 337 -14.21 -27.77 -20.24
CA HIS A 337 -13.91 -29.17 -20.49
C HIS A 337 -15.30 -29.81 -20.50
N ASP A 338 -15.64 -30.41 -21.63
CA ASP A 338 -16.90 -31.11 -21.85
C ASP A 338 -16.97 -32.28 -20.86
N ASP A 339 -17.36 -31.96 -19.63
CA ASP A 339 -17.52 -32.90 -18.55
C ASP A 339 -19.01 -32.99 -18.33
N THR A 340 -19.57 -34.05 -18.89
CA THR A 340 -20.93 -34.52 -18.71
C THR A 340 -21.16 -34.83 -17.23
N GLN A 341 -21.29 -33.79 -16.41
CA GLN A 341 -21.63 -33.93 -15.01
C GLN A 341 -23.13 -34.22 -14.87
N LYS A 342 -23.41 -35.53 -14.75
CA LYS A 342 -24.54 -36.06 -14.00
C LYS A 342 -24.80 -35.17 -12.77
N LYS A 343 -26.00 -34.57 -12.74
CA LYS A 343 -26.60 -33.96 -11.54
C LYS A 343 -26.35 -34.87 -10.33
N ARG A 344 -25.46 -34.46 -9.43
CA ARG A 344 -25.48 -34.93 -8.05
C ARG A 344 -26.52 -34.10 -7.31
N GLU A 345 -27.72 -34.64 -7.23
CA GLU A 345 -28.71 -34.19 -6.25
C GLU A 345 -28.17 -34.51 -4.85
N GLN A 346 -27.97 -33.49 -4.02
CA GLN A 346 -27.77 -33.68 -2.58
C GLN A 346 -29.11 -34.08 -1.96
N PRO A 347 -29.20 -35.19 -1.20
CA PRO A 347 -30.36 -35.42 -0.36
C PRO A 347 -30.28 -34.51 0.87
N ARG A 348 -31.30 -33.68 1.03
CA ARG A 348 -31.68 -33.11 2.33
C ARG A 348 -32.18 -34.24 3.22
N GLY A 349 -31.79 -34.28 4.50
CA GLY A 349 -32.55 -35.03 5.50
C GLY A 349 -31.77 -35.54 6.69
N CYS A 350 -31.79 -34.75 7.77
CA CYS A 350 -32.12 -35.15 9.14
C CYS A 350 -31.56 -36.49 9.66
N PHE A 351 -30.59 -36.41 10.57
CA PHE A 351 -30.36 -37.47 11.54
C PHE A 351 -31.57 -37.54 12.50
N HIS A 352 -32.45 -38.51 12.29
CA HIS A 352 -33.33 -39.03 13.33
C HIS A 352 -33.20 -40.54 13.36
N THR A 353 -32.77 -41.02 14.52
CA THR A 353 -32.74 -42.42 14.94
C THR A 353 -34.16 -42.98 15.00
N GLN A 354 -34.44 -44.07 14.27
CA GLN A 354 -35.38 -45.07 14.76
C GLN A 354 -35.21 -46.45 14.10
N GLN A 355 -35.21 -47.45 14.98
CA GLN A 355 -35.22 -48.90 14.71
C GLN A 355 -36.49 -49.39 14.01
N LYS A 356 -36.38 -50.64 13.49
CA LYS A 356 -37.39 -51.54 12.90
C LYS A 356 -37.59 -51.33 11.41
N GLY A 357 -37.57 -52.33 10.54
CA GLY A 357 -37.59 -53.79 10.67
C GLY A 357 -38.19 -54.30 9.36
N GLY A 358 -37.47 -55.15 8.63
CA GLY A 358 -37.95 -55.66 7.34
C GLY A 358 -36.91 -56.56 6.69
N ALA A 359 -37.05 -57.86 6.91
CA ALA A 359 -36.19 -58.89 6.35
C ALA A 359 -36.44 -59.09 4.85
N GLN A 360 -35.38 -59.34 4.08
CA GLN A 360 -35.42 -60.28 2.97
C GLN A 360 -34.24 -61.27 3.07
N PRO A 361 -34.45 -62.52 2.62
CA PRO A 361 -33.73 -63.70 3.10
C PRO A 361 -32.61 -64.11 2.14
N GLY A 362 -31.53 -64.72 2.64
CA GLY A 362 -30.72 -65.59 1.77
C GLY A 362 -29.24 -65.81 2.05
N THR A 363 -28.56 -65.07 2.94
CA THR A 363 -27.16 -65.36 3.27
C THR A 363 -26.88 -65.07 4.74
N ARG A 364 -26.71 -66.10 5.58
CA ARG A 364 -26.12 -65.90 6.90
C ARG A 364 -24.64 -65.59 6.69
N LYS A 365 -24.22 -64.36 6.97
CA LYS A 365 -22.80 -63.98 6.96
C LYS A 365 -22.13 -64.60 8.19
N ALA A 366 -20.97 -65.22 8.00
CA ALA A 366 -20.13 -65.74 9.08
C ALA A 366 -19.79 -64.65 10.10
N CYS A 367 -19.63 -65.06 11.37
CA CYS A 367 -19.20 -64.16 12.43
C CYS A 367 -17.77 -63.70 12.22
N VAL A 368 -17.56 -62.40 12.29
CA VAL A 368 -16.26 -61.76 12.02
C VAL A 368 -15.18 -62.10 13.08
N TYR A 369 -15.58 -62.64 14.23
CA TYR A 369 -14.65 -62.96 15.33
C TYR A 369 -14.17 -64.41 15.35
N CYS A 370 -14.90 -65.35 14.73
CA CYS A 370 -14.50 -66.77 14.70
C CYS A 370 -14.86 -67.50 13.41
N ASP A 371 -15.31 -66.78 12.38
CA ASP A 371 -15.65 -67.26 11.04
C ASP A 371 -16.70 -68.38 10.96
N LYS A 372 -17.49 -68.58 12.01
CA LYS A 372 -18.62 -69.53 12.04
C LYS A 372 -19.94 -68.87 11.62
N GLU A 373 -20.74 -69.57 10.82
CA GLU A 373 -22.06 -69.11 10.34
C GLU A 373 -23.23 -69.42 11.31
N GLU A 374 -22.92 -70.02 12.47
CA GLU A 374 -23.91 -70.46 13.46
C GLU A 374 -24.52 -69.31 14.27
N HIS A 375 -23.83 -68.17 14.37
CA HIS A 375 -24.25 -66.97 15.11
C HIS A 375 -23.86 -65.68 14.38
N ARG A 376 -24.48 -64.55 14.75
CA ARG A 376 -24.07 -63.23 14.24
C ARG A 376 -22.89 -62.67 15.04
N SER A 377 -22.08 -61.79 14.44
CA SER A 377 -20.98 -61.12 15.14
C SER A 377 -21.42 -60.34 16.39
N SER A 378 -22.69 -59.93 16.46
CA SER A 378 -23.28 -59.26 17.64
C SER A 378 -23.54 -60.19 18.82
N GLU A 379 -23.48 -61.51 18.62
CA GLU A 379 -23.77 -62.55 19.62
C GLU A 379 -22.49 -63.23 20.13
N TYR A 380 -21.33 -62.83 19.61
CA TYR A 380 -20.03 -63.35 20.01
C TYR A 380 -19.66 -62.84 21.41
N LYS A 381 -19.44 -63.78 22.34
CA LYS A 381 -18.85 -63.50 23.66
C LYS A 381 -17.49 -64.20 23.71
N SER A 382 -16.45 -63.41 24.00
CA SER A 382 -15.06 -63.84 24.10
C SER A 382 -14.82 -64.89 25.16
#